data_AF-A0A3M7J1K2-F1
#
_entry.id   AF-A0A3M7J1K2-F1
#
_cell.length_a   1.000
_cell.length_b   1.000
_cell.length_c   1.000
_cell.angle_alpha   90.00
_cell.angle_beta   90.00
_cell.angle_gamma   90.00
#
_symmetry.space_group_name_H-M   'P 1'
#
loop_
_entity.id
_entity.type
_entity.pdbx_description
1 polymer ?
#
loop_
_entity_poly.entity_id
_entity_poly.type
_entity_poly.pdbx_seq_one_letter_code
_entity_poly.pdbx_strand_id
1 'polypeptide(L)'
;MPSPRAPSRRNIFLLLALALVAGIIYVSTSSSKAPSTSDLRQALTPSTKSSASLAETQNVADVDQATLSGHTIMPKLGNATAKAELGRSAWKLFHTIMARYPDAPSKDEQTALKSYIHLFVRLYPCGECAEHFHQIVDKFPPQVSSRSAAAAWACHVHNEVNKSLGKELFDCSNIGDFYDCGCAEDEKEDGKKSDEKQHADTNAEEIRSTSPDAKPEMSKQRIEEITGERGRDFNANLFTHDDVVKLVNG
;
A
#
# COMPACT_ATOMS: atom_id res chain seq x y z
N MET A 1 12.85 -70.39 31.75
CA MET A 1 11.82 -69.32 31.70
C MET A 1 10.50 -69.88 32.22
N PRO A 2 9.91 -69.36 33.30
CA PRO A 2 8.52 -69.68 33.64
C PRO A 2 7.55 -68.71 32.96
N SER A 3 6.51 -69.27 32.34
CA SER A 3 5.42 -68.53 31.67
C SER A 3 4.45 -67.92 32.71
N PRO A 4 3.91 -66.70 32.50
CA PRO A 4 3.03 -66.05 33.47
C PRO A 4 1.68 -66.78 33.58
N ARG A 5 1.24 -67.03 34.81
CA ARG A 5 -0.07 -67.63 35.10
C ARG A 5 -1.20 -66.69 34.68
N ALA A 6 -2.13 -67.22 33.90
CA ALA A 6 -3.35 -66.52 33.51
C ALA A 6 -4.20 -66.14 34.75
N PRO A 7 -4.82 -64.94 34.76
CA PRO A 7 -5.63 -64.48 35.88
C PRO A 7 -6.85 -65.37 36.10
N SER A 8 -7.16 -65.67 37.37
CA SER A 8 -8.30 -66.53 37.71
C SER A 8 -9.62 -65.90 37.26
N ARG A 9 -10.57 -66.75 36.83
CA ARG A 9 -11.92 -66.32 36.39
C ARG A 9 -12.61 -65.38 37.37
N ARG A 10 -12.36 -65.52 38.68
CA ARG A 10 -12.90 -64.63 39.72
C ARG A 10 -12.45 -63.17 39.60
N ASN A 11 -11.21 -62.96 39.12
CA ASN A 11 -10.67 -61.61 38.92
C ASN A 11 -11.25 -60.97 37.65
N ILE A 12 -11.58 -61.77 36.63
CA ILE A 12 -12.23 -61.29 35.41
C ILE A 12 -13.65 -60.80 35.71
N PHE A 13 -14.43 -61.54 36.51
CA PHE A 13 -15.77 -61.11 36.90
C PHE A 13 -15.76 -59.83 37.74
N LEU A 14 -14.78 -59.66 38.64
CA LEU A 14 -14.64 -58.41 39.41
C LEU A 14 -14.30 -57.21 38.52
N LEU A 15 -13.42 -57.38 37.53
CA LEU A 15 -13.06 -56.31 36.59
C LEU A 15 -14.24 -55.93 35.68
N LEU A 16 -15.04 -56.91 35.23
CA LEU A 16 -16.23 -56.63 34.44
C LEU A 16 -17.32 -55.93 35.26
N ALA A 17 -17.51 -56.31 36.52
CA ALA A 17 -18.46 -55.64 37.42
C ALA A 17 -18.06 -54.18 37.70
N LEU A 18 -16.76 -53.91 37.93
CA LEU A 18 -16.25 -52.55 38.12
C LEU A 18 -16.39 -51.69 36.84
N ALA A 19 -16.16 -52.26 35.66
CA ALA A 19 -16.35 -51.57 34.40
C ALA A 19 -17.82 -51.21 34.13
N LEU A 20 -18.76 -52.09 34.51
CA LEU A 20 -20.20 -51.84 34.39
C LEU A 20 -20.66 -50.71 35.34
N VAL A 21 -20.18 -50.71 36.59
CA VAL A 21 -20.49 -49.64 37.55
C VAL A 21 -19.91 -48.31 37.09
N ALA A 22 -18.66 -48.29 36.58
CA ALA A 22 -18.05 -47.10 36.01
C ALA A 22 -18.81 -46.58 34.77
N GLY A 23 -19.29 -47.49 33.91
CA GLY A 23 -20.12 -47.15 32.76
C GLY A 23 -21.46 -46.52 33.14
N ILE A 24 -22.13 -47.07 34.16
CA ILE A 24 -23.40 -46.51 34.66
C ILE A 24 -23.17 -45.12 35.26
N ILE A 25 -22.12 -44.91 36.05
CA ILE A 25 -21.76 -43.59 36.62
C ILE A 25 -21.45 -42.59 35.50
N TYR A 26 -20.74 -43.01 34.45
CA TYR A 26 -20.43 -42.15 33.30
C TYR A 26 -21.69 -41.74 32.55
N VAL A 27 -22.64 -42.65 32.30
CA VAL A 27 -23.91 -42.34 31.61
C VAL A 27 -24.81 -41.45 32.47
N SER A 28 -24.86 -41.66 33.79
CA SER A 28 -25.65 -40.82 34.70
C SER A 28 -25.08 -39.40 34.87
N THR A 29 -23.75 -39.22 34.77
CA THR A 29 -23.10 -37.90 34.85
C THR A 29 -23.09 -37.15 33.51
N SER A 30 -23.18 -37.85 32.38
CA SER A 30 -23.17 -37.23 31.05
C SER A 30 -24.55 -36.77 30.56
N SER A 31 -25.66 -37.30 31.10
CA SER A 31 -27.03 -36.92 30.71
C SER A 31 -27.64 -35.70 31.45
N SER A 32 -26.87 -34.98 32.27
CA SER A 32 -27.38 -33.78 32.98
C SER A 32 -26.67 -32.49 32.55
N LYS A 33 -26.81 -32.13 31.28
CA LYS A 33 -26.70 -30.74 30.80
C LYS A 33 -27.81 -30.44 29.79
N ALA A 34 -29.05 -30.34 30.29
CA ALA A 34 -30.08 -29.60 29.58
C ALA A 34 -29.72 -28.10 29.67
N PRO A 35 -29.84 -27.31 28.58
CA PRO A 35 -29.56 -25.88 28.63
C PRO A 35 -30.52 -25.19 29.58
N SER A 36 -30.01 -24.31 30.43
CA SER A 36 -30.86 -23.49 31.29
C SER A 36 -31.64 -22.50 30.42
N THR A 37 -32.87 -22.16 30.82
CA THR A 37 -33.73 -21.16 30.14
C THR A 37 -33.13 -19.75 30.09
N SER A 38 -31.98 -19.55 30.75
CA SER A 38 -31.13 -18.36 30.63
C SER A 38 -30.35 -18.30 29.30
N ASP A 39 -29.95 -19.44 28.72
CA ASP A 39 -29.19 -19.48 27.46
C ASP A 39 -30.05 -19.14 26.23
N LEU A 40 -31.35 -19.45 26.26
CA LEU A 40 -32.30 -19.10 25.19
C LEU A 40 -32.67 -17.61 25.17
N ARG A 41 -32.55 -16.89 26.30
CA ARG A 41 -32.73 -15.43 26.33
C ARG A 41 -31.52 -14.68 25.77
N GLN A 42 -30.32 -15.26 25.85
CA GLN A 42 -29.12 -14.66 25.27
C GLN A 42 -29.05 -14.82 23.73
N ALA A 43 -29.76 -15.79 23.16
CA ALA A 43 -29.88 -15.96 21.71
C ALA A 43 -30.90 -15.00 21.04
N LEU A 44 -31.72 -14.29 21.82
CA LEU A 44 -32.74 -13.34 21.33
C LEU A 44 -32.44 -11.88 21.68
N THR A 45 -31.30 -11.60 22.32
CA THR A 45 -30.78 -10.22 22.41
C THR A 45 -29.99 -9.89 21.15
N PRO A 46 -30.25 -8.76 20.47
CA PRO A 46 -29.46 -8.36 19.31
C PRO A 46 -28.01 -8.19 19.76
N SER A 47 -27.15 -9.10 19.31
CA SER A 47 -25.72 -9.04 19.57
C SER A 47 -25.16 -7.82 18.84
N THR A 48 -24.96 -6.73 19.58
CA THR A 48 -24.26 -5.50 19.17
C THR A 48 -22.74 -5.72 18.98
N LYS A 49 -22.29 -6.96 18.82
CA LYS A 49 -20.87 -7.33 18.63
C LYS A 49 -20.46 -7.56 17.17
N SER A 50 -21.37 -7.36 16.21
CA SER A 50 -20.98 -7.30 14.78
C SER A 50 -20.42 -5.92 14.40
N SER A 51 -20.71 -4.88 15.18
CA SER A 51 -20.28 -3.50 14.92
C SER A 51 -18.81 -3.21 15.31
N ALA A 52 -18.20 -4.04 16.17
CA ALA A 52 -16.83 -3.81 16.64
C ALA A 52 -15.77 -4.14 15.57
N SER A 53 -16.06 -5.08 14.64
CA SER A 53 -15.18 -5.39 13.51
C SER A 53 -15.29 -4.37 12.37
N LEU A 54 -16.32 -3.52 12.37
CA LEU A 54 -16.52 -2.43 11.41
C LEU A 54 -16.05 -1.07 11.97
N ALA A 55 -15.89 -0.96 13.30
CA ALA A 55 -15.40 0.24 13.96
C ALA A 55 -13.87 0.41 13.87
N GLU A 56 -13.11 -0.66 13.63
CA GLU A 56 -11.64 -0.57 13.46
C GLU A 56 -11.23 -0.07 12.06
N THR A 57 -12.18 0.00 11.13
CA THR A 57 -12.00 0.60 9.79
C THR A 57 -12.28 2.12 9.79
N GLN A 58 -12.57 2.73 10.95
CA GLN A 58 -12.91 4.14 11.07
C GLN A 58 -11.83 4.94 11.80
N ASN A 59 -10.76 5.29 11.07
CA ASN A 59 -10.17 6.64 10.99
C ASN A 59 -8.79 6.56 10.28
N VAL A 60 -8.79 6.23 8.97
CA VAL A 60 -7.62 6.51 8.11
C VAL A 60 -7.49 8.02 7.82
N ALA A 61 -8.46 8.82 8.29
CA ALA A 61 -8.58 10.25 8.02
C ALA A 61 -7.79 11.15 8.99
N ASP A 62 -7.21 10.61 10.06
CA ASP A 62 -6.38 11.39 10.99
C ASP A 62 -4.91 10.97 10.85
N VAL A 63 -4.28 11.42 9.75
CA VAL A 63 -2.83 11.35 9.64
C VAL A 63 -2.27 12.40 10.61
N ASP A 64 -2.04 11.96 11.85
CA ASP A 64 -1.53 12.83 12.88
C ASP A 64 -0.09 13.30 12.57
N GLN A 65 0.34 14.36 13.26
CA GLN A 65 1.67 14.92 13.07
C GLN A 65 2.78 13.90 13.40
N ALA A 66 2.51 12.93 14.28
CA ALA A 66 3.45 11.88 14.64
C ALA A 66 3.70 10.90 13.48
N THR A 67 2.67 10.65 12.67
CA THR A 67 2.75 9.84 11.45
C THR A 67 3.58 10.55 10.38
N LEU A 68 3.48 11.88 10.27
CA LEU A 68 4.26 12.67 9.30
C LEU A 68 5.72 12.92 9.69
N SER A 69 6.04 12.93 10.99
CA SER A 69 7.34 13.44 11.50
C SER A 69 8.26 12.38 12.11
N GLY A 70 7.94 11.09 11.97
CA GLY A 70 8.77 10.01 12.52
C GLY A 70 9.96 9.65 11.63
N HIS A 71 10.81 8.78 12.17
CA HIS A 71 12.05 8.31 11.54
C HIS A 71 11.83 7.59 10.19
N THR A 72 12.90 7.56 9.39
CA THR A 72 13.02 6.75 8.18
C THR A 72 12.67 5.28 8.45
N ILE A 73 11.66 4.74 7.74
CA ILE A 73 11.21 3.35 7.92
C ILE A 73 12.04 2.37 7.08
N MET A 74 12.52 2.83 5.91
CA MET A 74 13.09 1.95 4.89
C MET A 74 14.55 1.57 5.20
N PRO A 75 14.99 0.33 4.86
CA PRO A 75 16.37 -0.10 5.05
C PRO A 75 17.31 0.53 4.03
N LYS A 76 18.61 0.32 4.23
CA LYS A 76 19.66 0.79 3.30
C LYS A 76 19.52 0.13 1.92
N LEU A 77 19.64 0.90 0.84
CA LEU A 77 19.63 0.38 -0.53
C LEU A 77 21.05 0.30 -1.12
N GLY A 78 21.71 -0.84 -0.92
CA GLY A 78 23.12 -1.02 -1.29
C GLY A 78 23.44 -1.12 -2.79
N ASN A 79 22.47 -1.49 -3.64
CA ASN A 79 22.70 -1.61 -5.08
C ASN A 79 22.67 -0.23 -5.76
N ALA A 80 23.82 0.24 -6.26
CA ALA A 80 23.98 1.56 -6.83
C ALA A 80 23.16 1.79 -8.12
N THR A 81 23.05 0.79 -9.00
CA THR A 81 22.26 0.88 -10.24
C THR A 81 20.78 1.01 -9.92
N ALA A 82 20.25 0.12 -9.08
CA ALA A 82 18.86 0.14 -8.67
C ALA A 82 18.51 1.45 -7.93
N LYS A 83 19.42 1.95 -7.09
CA LYS A 83 19.28 3.25 -6.41
C LYS A 83 19.20 4.40 -7.41
N ALA A 84 20.02 4.40 -8.46
CA ALA A 84 20.01 5.46 -9.47
C ALA A 84 18.74 5.42 -10.34
N GLU A 85 18.29 4.23 -10.73
CA GLU A 85 17.03 4.03 -11.46
C GLU A 85 15.82 4.48 -10.63
N LEU A 86 15.74 4.04 -9.38
CA LEU A 86 14.72 4.48 -8.43
C LEU A 86 14.72 6.00 -8.27
N GLY A 87 15.91 6.61 -8.15
CA GLY A 87 16.07 8.06 -8.06
C GLY A 87 15.46 8.79 -9.25
N ARG A 88 15.80 8.40 -10.48
CA ARG A 88 15.27 9.01 -11.71
C ARG A 88 13.75 8.88 -11.80
N SER A 89 13.22 7.68 -11.54
CA SER A 89 11.78 7.42 -11.59
C SER A 89 11.01 8.20 -10.52
N ALA A 90 11.55 8.26 -9.30
CA ALA A 90 10.95 9.01 -8.21
C ALA A 90 10.93 10.52 -8.48
N TRP A 91 12.04 11.09 -8.97
CA TRP A 91 12.08 12.50 -9.35
C TRP A 91 11.10 12.82 -10.48
N LYS A 92 10.96 11.93 -11.48
CA LYS A 92 9.95 12.10 -12.54
C LYS A 92 8.54 12.17 -11.97
N LEU A 93 8.16 11.23 -11.10
CA LEU A 93 6.85 11.26 -10.44
C LEU A 93 6.66 12.52 -9.60
N PHE A 94 7.64 12.82 -8.73
CA PHE A 94 7.59 13.94 -7.80
C PHE A 94 7.39 15.27 -8.53
N HIS A 95 8.24 15.59 -9.51
CA HIS A 95 8.09 16.83 -10.27
C HIS A 95 6.82 16.86 -11.12
N THR A 96 6.35 15.73 -11.64
CA THR A 96 5.07 15.68 -12.37
C THR A 96 3.89 16.02 -11.46
N ILE A 97 3.87 15.52 -10.21
CA ILE A 97 2.82 15.89 -9.24
C ILE A 97 2.79 17.41 -9.02
N MET A 98 3.97 18.03 -8.86
CA MET A 98 4.10 19.47 -8.64
C MET A 98 3.65 20.27 -9.87
N ALA A 99 3.97 19.80 -11.07
CA ALA A 99 3.54 20.41 -12.33
C ALA A 99 2.02 20.29 -12.55
N ARG A 100 1.38 19.23 -12.05
CA ARG A 100 -0.08 19.03 -12.12
C ARG A 100 -0.85 19.76 -11.02
N TYR A 101 -0.18 20.21 -9.97
CA TYR A 101 -0.82 20.82 -8.81
C TYR A 101 -1.63 22.08 -9.20
N PRO A 102 -2.73 22.45 -8.52
CA PRO A 102 -3.51 23.64 -8.85
C PRO A 102 -2.72 24.95 -8.66
N ASP A 103 -3.03 25.95 -9.47
CA ASP A 103 -2.47 27.31 -9.27
C ASP A 103 -3.02 27.97 -8.00
N ALA A 104 -4.28 27.70 -7.66
CA ALA A 104 -4.96 28.21 -6.48
C ALA A 104 -5.58 27.05 -5.65
N PRO A 105 -4.76 26.30 -4.90
CA PRO A 105 -5.22 25.14 -4.14
C PRO A 105 -6.03 25.54 -2.90
N SER A 106 -7.07 24.78 -2.62
CA SER A 106 -7.81 24.79 -1.36
C SER A 106 -6.93 24.37 -0.17
N LYS A 107 -7.39 24.63 1.05
CA LYS A 107 -6.67 24.22 2.27
C LYS A 107 -6.49 22.70 2.38
N ASP A 108 -7.48 21.96 1.90
CA ASP A 108 -7.43 20.50 1.84
C ASP A 108 -6.32 20.04 0.88
N GLU A 109 -6.28 20.56 -0.34
CA GLU A 109 -5.26 20.23 -1.33
C GLU A 109 -3.84 20.64 -0.88
N GLN A 110 -3.70 21.75 -0.13
CA GLN A 110 -2.43 22.16 0.49
C GLN A 110 -1.99 21.15 1.55
N THR A 111 -2.93 20.71 2.39
CA THR A 111 -2.68 19.69 3.42
C THR A 111 -2.32 18.36 2.78
N ALA A 112 -3.05 17.94 1.74
CA ALA A 112 -2.80 16.71 1.01
C ALA A 112 -1.41 16.68 0.39
N LEU A 113 -1.00 17.74 -0.32
CA LEU A 113 0.34 17.81 -0.91
C LEU A 113 1.44 17.82 0.16
N LYS A 114 1.25 18.57 1.24
CA LYS A 114 2.21 18.60 2.35
C LYS A 114 2.37 17.22 3.00
N SER A 115 1.25 16.53 3.28
CA SER A 115 1.25 15.17 3.82
C SER A 115 1.89 14.18 2.86
N TYR A 116 1.59 14.26 1.56
CA TYR A 116 2.24 13.46 0.53
C TYR A 116 3.76 13.61 0.57
N ILE A 117 4.27 14.84 0.65
CA ILE A 117 5.73 15.10 0.68
C ILE A 117 6.38 14.45 1.91
N HIS A 118 5.81 14.66 3.10
CA HIS A 118 6.35 14.07 4.32
C HIS A 118 6.32 12.53 4.29
N LEU A 119 5.22 11.94 3.80
CA LEU A 119 5.10 10.49 3.64
C LEU A 119 6.05 9.96 2.56
N PHE A 120 6.22 10.69 1.46
CA PHE A 120 7.15 10.35 0.38
C PHE A 120 8.59 10.24 0.92
N VAL A 121 9.03 11.20 1.74
CA VAL A 121 10.36 11.15 2.35
C VAL A 121 10.47 9.95 3.29
N ARG A 122 9.49 9.78 4.19
CA ARG A 122 9.51 8.73 5.22
C ARG A 122 9.49 7.32 4.65
N LEU A 123 8.79 7.12 3.55
CA LEU A 123 8.59 5.84 2.88
C LEU A 123 9.53 5.63 1.68
N TYR A 124 10.48 6.53 1.44
CA TYR A 124 11.36 6.41 0.28
C TYR A 124 12.23 5.13 0.37
N PRO A 125 12.23 4.23 -0.64
CA PRO A 125 12.81 2.88 -0.50
C PRO A 125 14.33 2.78 -0.29
N CYS A 126 15.05 3.90 -0.40
CA CYS A 126 16.46 3.99 -0.03
C CYS A 126 16.56 4.70 1.32
N GLY A 127 16.76 3.94 2.41
CA GLY A 127 16.78 4.48 3.78
C GLY A 127 17.81 5.59 4.00
N GLU A 128 19.04 5.42 3.51
CA GLU A 128 20.04 6.48 3.61
C GLU A 128 19.69 7.73 2.78
N CYS A 129 18.95 7.56 1.69
CA CYS A 129 18.47 8.67 0.87
C CYS A 129 17.31 9.39 1.56
N ALA A 130 16.38 8.64 2.16
CA ALA A 130 15.25 9.15 2.93
C ALA A 130 15.73 10.00 4.12
N GLU A 131 16.69 9.48 4.90
CA GLU A 131 17.25 10.18 6.06
C GLU A 131 17.92 11.51 5.65
N HIS A 132 18.70 11.48 4.58
CA HIS A 132 19.30 12.70 4.03
C HIS A 132 18.24 13.69 3.54
N PHE A 133 17.20 13.20 2.86
CA PHE A 133 16.16 14.06 2.33
C PHE A 133 15.25 14.63 3.44
N HIS A 134 15.05 13.91 4.54
CA HIS A 134 14.42 14.43 5.76
C HIS A 134 15.11 15.70 6.24
N GLN A 135 16.45 15.68 6.36
CA GLN A 135 17.23 16.84 6.79
C GLN A 135 17.08 18.03 5.84
N ILE A 136 16.99 17.78 4.53
CA ILE A 136 16.75 18.82 3.53
C ILE A 136 15.35 19.42 3.71
N VAL A 137 14.31 18.58 3.86
CA VAL A 137 12.92 19.04 4.01
C VAL A 137 12.71 19.79 5.35
N ASP A 138 13.37 19.38 6.42
CA ASP A 138 13.32 20.10 7.71
C ASP A 138 13.93 21.50 7.60
N LYS A 139 15.03 21.62 6.84
CA LYS A 139 15.69 22.91 6.57
C LYS A 139 14.91 23.78 5.59
N PHE A 140 14.24 23.16 4.62
CA PHE A 140 13.50 23.82 3.55
C PHE A 140 12.06 23.28 3.51
N PRO A 141 11.16 23.76 4.38
CA PRO A 141 9.80 23.24 4.49
C PRO A 141 9.01 23.33 3.17
N PRO A 142 8.11 22.37 2.88
CA PRO A 142 7.32 22.35 1.65
C PRO A 142 6.54 23.64 1.40
N GLN A 143 6.68 24.19 0.20
CA GLN A 143 5.88 25.33 -0.27
C GLN A 143 4.73 24.81 -1.13
N VAL A 144 3.51 24.88 -0.62
CA VAL A 144 2.33 24.27 -1.25
C VAL A 144 1.26 25.30 -1.62
N SER A 145 1.58 26.59 -1.61
CA SER A 145 0.59 27.66 -1.82
C SER A 145 0.06 27.77 -3.25
N SER A 146 0.77 27.18 -4.23
CA SER A 146 0.43 27.17 -5.65
C SER A 146 1.29 26.16 -6.41
N ARG A 147 0.92 25.84 -7.65
CA ARG A 147 1.74 25.05 -8.59
C ARG A 147 3.18 25.56 -8.69
N SER A 148 3.34 26.87 -8.95
CA SER A 148 4.65 27.47 -9.15
C SER A 148 5.51 27.43 -7.88
N ALA A 149 4.92 27.68 -6.71
CA ALA A 149 5.61 27.54 -5.43
C ALA A 149 6.08 26.10 -5.17
N ALA A 150 5.22 25.11 -5.44
CA ALA A 150 5.53 23.70 -5.25
C ALA A 150 6.61 23.20 -6.22
N ALA A 151 6.52 23.56 -7.50
CA ALA A 151 7.51 23.21 -8.51
C ALA A 151 8.89 23.86 -8.25
N ALA A 152 8.91 25.15 -7.90
CA ALA A 152 10.14 25.86 -7.56
C ALA A 152 10.80 25.27 -6.32
N TRP A 153 10.01 24.96 -5.29
CA TRP A 153 10.52 24.29 -4.08
C TRP A 153 11.08 22.90 -4.39
N ALA A 154 10.36 22.08 -5.17
CA ALA A 154 10.83 20.76 -5.57
C ALA A 154 12.15 20.83 -6.36
N CYS A 155 12.30 21.82 -7.25
CA CYS A 155 13.55 22.06 -7.96
C CYS A 155 14.69 22.44 -7.00
N HIS A 156 14.42 23.33 -6.04
CA HIS A 156 15.41 23.74 -5.05
C HIS A 156 15.94 22.55 -4.23
N VAL A 157 15.05 21.72 -3.68
CA VAL A 157 15.48 20.58 -2.85
C VAL A 157 16.12 19.47 -3.68
N HIS A 158 15.74 19.31 -4.96
CA HIS A 158 16.45 18.42 -5.88
C HIS A 158 17.89 18.92 -6.12
N ASN A 159 18.08 20.24 -6.22
CA ASN A 159 19.41 20.84 -6.32
C ASN A 159 20.25 20.67 -5.05
N GLU A 160 19.65 20.65 -3.85
CA GLU A 160 20.37 20.32 -2.62
C GLU A 160 20.90 18.86 -2.65
N VAL A 161 20.12 17.94 -3.21
CA VAL A 161 20.59 16.56 -3.48
C VAL A 161 21.70 16.56 -4.54
N ASN A 162 21.56 17.31 -5.63
CA ASN A 162 22.60 17.41 -6.66
C ASN A 162 23.93 17.94 -6.09
N LYS A 163 23.90 19.01 -5.27
CA LYS A 163 25.07 19.53 -4.56
C LYS A 163 25.75 18.45 -3.74
N SER A 164 24.96 17.70 -2.96
CA SER A 164 25.46 16.63 -2.09
C SER A 164 26.09 15.47 -2.88
N LEU A 165 25.66 15.27 -4.12
CA LEU A 165 26.20 14.26 -5.03
C LEU A 165 27.27 14.81 -5.99
N GLY A 166 27.65 16.09 -5.88
CA GLY A 166 28.61 16.74 -6.80
C GLY A 166 28.12 16.84 -8.25
N LYS A 167 26.80 16.90 -8.46
CA LYS A 167 26.17 17.06 -9.78
C LYS A 167 25.97 18.54 -10.12
N GLU A 168 25.83 18.83 -11.41
CA GLU A 168 25.46 20.16 -11.88
C GLU A 168 24.11 20.60 -11.30
N LEU A 169 23.95 21.92 -11.10
CA LEU A 169 22.71 22.50 -10.63
C LEU A 169 21.79 22.74 -11.81
N PHE A 170 20.53 22.36 -11.65
CA PHE A 170 19.49 22.65 -12.61
C PHE A 170 19.02 24.10 -12.45
N ASP A 171 18.86 24.82 -13.56
CA ASP A 171 18.26 26.16 -13.54
C ASP A 171 16.74 26.05 -13.37
N CYS A 172 16.26 26.35 -12.16
CA CYS A 172 14.85 26.26 -11.82
C CYS A 172 13.95 27.21 -12.61
N SER A 173 14.49 28.22 -13.32
CA SER A 173 13.69 29.04 -14.24
C SER A 173 13.09 28.22 -15.39
N ASN A 174 13.73 27.10 -15.76
CA ASN A 174 13.30 26.21 -16.84
C ASN A 174 12.43 25.03 -16.35
N ILE A 175 12.03 25.00 -15.07
CA ILE A 175 11.36 23.82 -14.49
C ILE A 175 10.00 23.52 -15.14
N GLY A 176 9.24 24.55 -15.51
CA GLY A 176 7.92 24.40 -16.14
C GLY A 176 8.00 23.85 -17.57
N ASP A 177 9.08 24.15 -18.30
CA ASP A 177 9.34 23.61 -19.63
C ASP A 177 9.82 22.16 -19.56
N PHE A 178 10.66 21.84 -18.57
CA PHE A 178 11.27 20.52 -18.43
C PHE A 178 10.29 19.46 -17.91
N TYR A 179 9.47 19.82 -16.92
CA TYR A 179 8.36 19.00 -16.46
C TYR A 179 7.05 19.60 -16.96
N ASP A 180 6.76 19.35 -18.24
CA ASP A 180 5.44 19.64 -18.79
C ASP A 180 4.36 19.01 -17.91
N CYS A 181 3.31 19.78 -17.62
CA CYS A 181 2.17 19.31 -16.87
C CYS A 181 1.39 18.24 -17.63
N GLY A 182 1.66 17.96 -18.92
CA GLY A 182 0.87 17.02 -19.71
C GLY A 182 -0.62 17.37 -19.68
N CYS A 183 -0.91 18.66 -19.46
CA CYS A 183 -2.25 19.18 -19.50
C CYS A 183 -2.73 18.95 -20.94
N ALA A 184 -3.90 18.33 -21.11
CA ALA A 184 -4.53 18.33 -22.42
C ALA A 184 -4.59 19.80 -22.86
N GLU A 185 -4.12 20.08 -24.07
CA GLU A 185 -4.46 21.35 -24.70
C GLU A 185 -5.98 21.33 -24.81
N ASP A 186 -6.68 22.02 -23.90
CA ASP A 186 -8.07 22.38 -24.15
C ASP A 186 -8.09 22.94 -25.57
N GLU A 187 -9.01 22.49 -26.42
CA GLU A 187 -9.16 22.99 -27.79
C GLU A 187 -9.35 24.51 -27.75
N LYS A 188 -8.25 25.25 -27.73
CA LYS A 188 -8.26 26.70 -27.77
C LYS A 188 -8.48 27.03 -29.23
N GLU A 189 -9.71 27.47 -29.50
CA GLU A 189 -10.04 28.25 -30.68
C GLU A 189 -8.89 29.21 -31.01
N ASP A 190 -8.37 28.99 -32.21
CA ASP A 190 -7.43 29.77 -33.00
C ASP A 190 -6.78 31.01 -32.35
N GLY A 191 -5.44 30.92 -32.26
CA GLY A 191 -4.63 31.99 -32.82
C GLY A 191 -3.71 32.73 -31.87
N LYS A 192 -2.56 32.14 -31.54
CA LYS A 192 -1.26 32.77 -31.83
C LYS A 192 -0.11 31.76 -31.68
N LYS A 193 0.54 31.45 -32.80
CA LYS A 193 1.85 30.78 -32.84
C LYS A 193 2.90 31.65 -32.14
N SER A 194 3.75 31.00 -31.35
CA SER A 194 5.15 31.39 -31.24
C SER A 194 5.99 30.14 -31.44
N ASP A 195 6.80 30.19 -32.48
CA ASP A 195 7.62 29.13 -33.02
C ASP A 195 8.73 28.66 -32.07
N GLU A 196 9.14 27.41 -32.32
CA GLU A 196 10.51 26.90 -32.20
C GLU A 196 11.05 26.57 -30.79
N LYS A 197 10.93 25.29 -30.40
CA LYS A 197 11.88 24.66 -29.48
C LYS A 197 12.46 23.40 -30.11
N GLN A 198 13.74 23.51 -30.46
CA GLN A 198 14.63 22.39 -30.77
C GLN A 198 14.71 21.47 -29.55
N HIS A 199 14.24 20.24 -29.72
CA HIS A 199 14.51 19.18 -28.77
C HIS A 199 15.99 18.78 -28.89
N ALA A 200 16.75 19.06 -27.83
CA ALA A 200 18.03 18.39 -27.61
C ALA A 200 17.74 16.97 -27.10
N ASP A 201 17.54 16.05 -28.05
CA ASP A 201 17.54 14.63 -27.78
C ASP A 201 18.93 14.19 -27.35
N THR A 202 19.05 13.65 -26.14
CA THR A 202 19.93 12.50 -25.91
C THR A 202 19.25 11.52 -24.95
N ASN A 203 18.91 10.35 -25.50
CA ASN A 203 18.53 9.09 -24.84
C ASN A 203 17.10 8.95 -24.28
N ALA A 204 16.09 9.26 -25.10
CA ALA A 204 14.71 8.82 -24.89
C ALA A 204 14.13 7.99 -26.06
N GLU A 205 14.98 7.47 -26.96
CA GLU A 205 14.52 6.81 -28.20
C GLU A 205 14.49 5.27 -28.14
N GLU A 206 14.65 4.65 -26.96
CA GLU A 206 14.43 3.20 -26.81
C GLU A 206 13.19 2.85 -25.97
N ILE A 207 12.28 3.80 -25.74
CA ILE A 207 11.00 3.51 -25.07
C ILE A 207 9.86 4.21 -25.80
N ARG A 208 9.66 3.85 -27.08
CA ARG A 208 8.41 4.18 -27.80
C ARG A 208 7.98 3.07 -28.75
N SER A 209 7.50 1.99 -28.17
CA SER A 209 6.40 1.19 -28.72
C SER A 209 5.70 0.62 -27.47
N THR A 210 4.50 0.99 -27.04
CA THR A 210 3.28 1.50 -27.65
C THR A 210 2.36 1.84 -26.46
N SER A 211 1.51 2.87 -26.53
CA SER A 211 0.38 3.03 -25.60
C SER A 211 -0.88 3.17 -26.46
N PRO A 212 -2.04 2.63 -26.05
CA PRO A 212 -2.91 3.40 -25.15
C PRO A 212 -3.80 2.57 -24.18
N ASP A 213 -4.26 3.22 -23.10
CA ASP A 213 -5.37 2.86 -22.19
C ASP A 213 -5.25 1.65 -21.24
N ALA A 214 -5.27 1.89 -19.91
CA ALA A 214 -5.88 0.97 -18.94
C ALA A 214 -6.13 1.58 -17.54
N LYS A 215 -7.38 1.41 -17.06
CA LYS A 215 -7.89 1.54 -15.69
C LYS A 215 -7.46 0.31 -14.83
N PRO A 216 -7.76 0.25 -13.52
CA PRO A 216 -6.87 -0.25 -12.47
C PRO A 216 -6.52 -1.75 -12.57
N GLU A 217 -5.21 -2.03 -12.49
CA GLU A 217 -4.64 -3.36 -12.68
C GLU A 217 -4.50 -4.13 -11.35
N MET A 218 -4.80 -5.44 -11.38
CA MET A 218 -4.68 -6.35 -10.22
C MET A 218 -3.22 -6.65 -9.87
N SER A 219 -2.93 -7.09 -8.64
CA SER A 219 -1.55 -7.27 -8.17
C SER A 219 -0.80 -8.39 -8.90
N LYS A 220 0.53 -8.25 -9.02
CA LYS A 220 1.43 -9.21 -9.68
C LYS A 220 1.39 -10.64 -9.15
N GLN A 221 1.20 -10.83 -7.84
CA GLN A 221 1.06 -12.16 -7.26
C GLN A 221 -0.29 -12.79 -7.59
N ARG A 222 -1.37 -12.00 -7.56
CA ARG A 222 -2.68 -12.45 -8.05
C ARG A 222 -2.66 -12.66 -9.56
N ILE A 223 -1.87 -11.88 -10.30
CA ILE A 223 -1.60 -12.10 -11.71
C ILE A 223 -0.83 -13.41 -11.88
N GLU A 224 0.23 -13.70 -11.12
CA GLU A 224 0.95 -14.99 -11.18
C GLU A 224 0.08 -16.17 -10.73
N GLU A 225 -0.77 -15.99 -9.73
CA GLU A 225 -1.68 -17.01 -9.22
C GLU A 225 -2.85 -17.27 -10.20
N ILE A 226 -3.25 -16.22 -10.93
CA ILE A 226 -4.25 -16.31 -12.00
C ILE A 226 -3.61 -16.75 -13.31
N THR A 227 -2.35 -16.46 -13.63
CA THR A 227 -1.75 -16.63 -14.99
C THR A 227 -0.54 -17.58 -15.04
N GLY A 228 -0.09 -18.13 -13.89
CA GLY A 228 1.08 -19.01 -13.75
C GLY A 228 2.43 -18.29 -13.89
N GLU A 229 3.54 -18.95 -13.49
CA GLU A 229 4.93 -18.39 -13.43
C GLU A 229 5.48 -17.76 -14.73
N ARG A 230 4.78 -17.91 -15.87
CA ARG A 230 5.12 -17.28 -17.17
C ARG A 230 3.97 -16.51 -17.82
N GLY A 231 2.86 -16.28 -17.12
CA GLY A 231 1.72 -15.51 -17.62
C GLY A 231 0.82 -16.21 -18.67
N ARG A 232 0.82 -17.55 -18.76
CA ARG A 232 0.14 -18.32 -19.83
C ARG A 232 -0.91 -19.34 -19.39
N ASP A 233 -1.11 -19.57 -18.10
CA ASP A 233 -2.08 -20.54 -17.55
C ASP A 233 -3.10 -19.84 -16.64
N PHE A 234 -4.32 -19.59 -17.18
CA PHE A 234 -5.34 -18.75 -16.54
C PHE A 234 -6.32 -19.52 -15.61
N ASN A 235 -6.53 -19.10 -14.36
CA ASN A 235 -7.49 -19.70 -13.40
C ASN A 235 -8.72 -18.81 -13.13
N ALA A 236 -9.84 -19.15 -13.79
CA ALA A 236 -11.10 -18.40 -13.74
C ALA A 236 -11.87 -18.52 -12.42
N ASN A 237 -11.56 -19.49 -11.56
CA ASN A 237 -12.30 -19.73 -10.31
C ASN A 237 -11.86 -18.79 -9.16
N LEU A 238 -10.80 -17.99 -9.37
CA LEU A 238 -10.27 -17.01 -8.42
C LEU A 238 -10.82 -15.59 -8.62
N PHE A 239 -11.72 -15.39 -9.60
CA PHE A 239 -12.42 -14.13 -9.82
C PHE A 239 -13.69 -14.04 -8.96
N THR A 240 -13.79 -12.99 -8.16
CA THR A 240 -14.95 -12.71 -7.30
C THR A 240 -16.00 -11.88 -8.04
N HIS A 241 -17.24 -11.85 -7.55
CA HIS A 241 -18.32 -11.10 -8.20
C HIS A 241 -18.05 -9.59 -8.28
N ASP A 242 -17.26 -9.03 -7.37
CA ASP A 242 -16.85 -7.61 -7.43
C ASP A 242 -15.78 -7.33 -8.51
N ASP A 243 -14.99 -8.35 -8.89
CA ASP A 243 -14.07 -8.22 -10.02
C ASP A 243 -14.85 -8.09 -11.35
N VAL A 244 -16.04 -8.72 -11.44
CA VAL A 244 -16.98 -8.61 -12.58
C VAL A 244 -17.64 -7.23 -12.64
N VAL A 245 -18.00 -6.63 -11.50
CA VAL A 245 -18.67 -5.32 -11.46
C VAL A 245 -17.71 -4.15 -11.80
N LYS A 246 -16.42 -4.26 -11.48
CA LYS A 246 -15.40 -3.25 -11.84
C LYS A 246 -14.99 -3.27 -13.32
N LEU A 247 -15.20 -4.37 -14.04
CA LEU A 247 -14.94 -4.45 -15.48
C LEU A 247 -16.13 -3.97 -16.33
N VAL A 248 -17.35 -4.02 -15.77
CA VAL A 248 -18.60 -3.73 -16.50
C VAL A 248 -19.07 -2.28 -16.36
N ASN A 249 -18.77 -1.60 -15.25
CA ASN A 249 -19.22 -0.21 -14.97
C ASN A 249 -18.09 0.84 -14.99
N GLY A 250 -16.95 0.50 -15.60
CA GLY A 250 -15.82 1.40 -15.82
C GLY A 250 -15.86 2.07 -17.18
#